data_AF-A0A3S9SLR8-F1
#
_entry.id   AF-A0A3S9SLR8-F1
#
_cell.length_a   1.000
_cell.length_b   1.000
_cell.length_c   1.000
_cell.angle_alpha   90.00
_cell.angle_beta   90.00
_cell.angle_gamma   90.00
#
_symmetry.space_group_name_H-M   'P 1'
#
loop_
_entity.id
_entity.type
_entity.pdbx_description
1 polymer ?
#
loop_
_entity_poly.entity_id
_entity_poly.type
_entity_poly.pdbx_seq_one_letter_code
_entity_poly.pdbx_strand_id
1 'polypeptide(L)'
;MSNHYYACFECRTALRRPHVYGRWETAPDCPECGQRCTFVTYKLAIPPKRHKYAWRQLQAVMQQYRQERRAFFDSRPYERLAALEHQFRVWNTKLNCAQTENQRNAFRREIDRCLQAVADIQKEINRFHGFTVR
;
A
#
# COMPACT_ATOMS: atom_id res chain seq x y z
N MET A 1 11.20 1.05 -19.27
CA MET A 1 9.78 1.45 -19.28
C MET A 1 8.97 0.41 -18.55
N SER A 2 8.40 0.75 -17.40
CA SER A 2 7.40 -0.09 -16.73
C SER A 2 6.09 0.00 -17.51
N ASN A 3 5.39 -1.11 -17.70
CA ASN A 3 4.05 -1.10 -18.28
C ASN A 3 3.06 -1.52 -17.19
N HIS A 4 1.97 -0.79 -17.08
CA HIS A 4 0.84 -1.15 -16.24
C HIS A 4 -0.09 -2.12 -16.96
N TYR A 5 -0.65 -3.03 -16.18
CA TYR A 5 -1.68 -3.94 -16.63
C TYR A 5 -3.03 -3.50 -16.09
N TYR A 6 -4.03 -3.57 -16.95
CA TYR A 6 -5.42 -3.31 -16.61
C TYR A 6 -6.26 -4.49 -17.05
N ALA A 7 -7.27 -4.85 -16.26
CA ALA A 7 -8.11 -6.00 -16.51
C ALA A 7 -9.59 -5.58 -16.50
N CYS A 8 -10.31 -5.99 -17.54
CA CYS A 8 -11.76 -6.03 -17.54
C CYS A 8 -12.20 -7.42 -17.07
N PHE A 9 -12.81 -7.51 -15.90
CA PHE A 9 -13.25 -8.79 -15.34
C PHE A 9 -14.51 -9.36 -16.02
N GLU A 10 -15.36 -8.50 -16.59
CA GLU A 10 -16.53 -8.91 -17.36
C GLU A 10 -16.14 -9.60 -18.67
N CYS A 11 -15.30 -8.93 -19.47
CA CYS A 11 -14.84 -9.45 -20.77
C CYS A 11 -13.65 -10.40 -20.67
N ARG A 12 -13.00 -10.47 -19.51
CA ARG A 12 -11.74 -11.21 -19.28
C ARG A 12 -10.65 -10.78 -20.25
N THR A 13 -10.55 -9.46 -20.45
CA THR A 13 -9.60 -8.81 -21.37
C THR A 13 -8.54 -8.08 -20.56
N ALA A 14 -7.29 -8.26 -20.96
CA ALA A 14 -6.14 -7.58 -20.39
C ALA A 14 -5.67 -6.46 -21.33
N LEU A 15 -5.41 -5.29 -20.77
CA LEU A 15 -4.83 -4.15 -21.47
C LEU A 15 -3.47 -3.85 -20.86
N ARG A 16 -2.49 -3.58 -21.72
CA ARG A 16 -1.18 -3.09 -21.31
C ARG A 16 -1.07 -1.61 -21.69
N ARG A 17 -0.61 -0.77 -20.77
CA ARG A 17 -0.37 0.64 -21.00
C ARG A 17 1.02 1.03 -20.50
N PRO A 18 1.73 1.94 -21.19
CA PRO A 18 3.00 2.45 -20.71
C PRO A 18 2.79 3.24 -19.42
N HIS A 19 3.68 3.06 -18.44
CA HIS A 19 3.69 3.92 -17.26
C HIS A 19 4.22 5.31 -17.64
N VAL A 20 3.37 6.33 -17.58
CA VAL A 20 3.81 7.72 -17.76
C VAL A 20 4.12 8.33 -16.39
N TYR A 21 5.40 8.63 -16.14
CA TYR A 21 5.84 9.26 -14.91
C TYR A 21 5.18 10.65 -14.73
N GLY A 22 4.64 10.92 -13.54
CA GLY A 22 4.08 12.22 -13.18
C GLY A 22 2.62 12.45 -13.58
N ARG A 23 1.95 11.51 -14.27
CA ARG A 23 0.49 11.53 -14.47
C ARG A 23 -0.14 10.28 -13.89
N TRP A 24 -1.14 10.48 -13.04
CA TRP A 24 -2.09 9.42 -12.72
C TRP A 24 -2.93 9.16 -13.98
N GLU A 25 -2.54 8.18 -14.78
CA GLU A 25 -3.36 7.78 -15.92
C GLU A 25 -4.69 7.22 -15.42
N THR A 26 -5.78 7.84 -15.85
CA THR A 26 -7.12 7.30 -15.69
C THR A 26 -7.14 5.88 -16.23
N ALA A 27 -7.69 4.94 -15.45
CA ALA A 27 -7.80 3.56 -15.91
C ALA A 27 -8.56 3.52 -17.26
N PRO A 28 -8.03 2.82 -18.28
CA PRO A 28 -8.62 2.80 -19.61
C PRO A 28 -9.95 2.06 -19.61
N ASP A 29 -10.81 2.39 -20.56
CA ASP A 29 -12.05 1.66 -20.80
C ASP A 29 -11.77 0.37 -21.60
N CYS A 30 -12.59 -0.64 -21.35
CA CYS A 30 -12.49 -1.91 -22.04
C CYS A 30 -12.92 -1.73 -23.51
N PRO A 31 -12.12 -2.17 -24.50
CA PRO A 31 -12.49 -2.05 -25.91
C PRO A 31 -13.69 -2.93 -26.30
N GLU A 32 -14.04 -3.94 -25.48
CA GLU A 32 -15.10 -4.90 -25.77
C GLU A 32 -16.47 -4.44 -25.24
N CYS A 33 -16.51 -3.86 -24.03
CA CYS A 33 -17.77 -3.51 -23.35
C CYS A 33 -17.85 -2.05 -22.88
N GLY A 34 -16.81 -1.25 -23.09
CA GLY A 34 -16.74 0.14 -22.64
C GLY A 34 -16.60 0.33 -21.12
N GLN A 35 -16.62 -0.74 -20.32
CA GLN A 35 -16.50 -0.63 -18.86
C GLN A 35 -15.08 -0.27 -18.43
N ARG A 36 -14.97 0.54 -17.37
CA ARG A 36 -13.67 0.97 -16.86
C ARG A 36 -12.85 -0.21 -16.31
N CYS A 37 -11.64 -0.37 -16.82
CA CYS A 37 -10.78 -1.48 -16.41
C CYS A 37 -10.19 -1.26 -15.01
N THR A 38 -9.81 -2.36 -14.37
CA THR A 38 -9.16 -2.33 -13.06
C THR A 38 -7.66 -2.45 -13.24
N PHE A 39 -6.90 -1.52 -12.65
CA PHE A 39 -5.45 -1.68 -12.54
C PHE A 39 -5.13 -2.99 -11.81
N VAL A 40 -4.33 -3.84 -12.46
CA VAL A 40 -3.76 -5.05 -11.89
C VAL A 40 -2.29 -4.80 -11.74
N THR A 41 -1.80 -5.02 -10.54
CA THR A 41 -0.38 -4.90 -10.24
C THR A 41 0.49 -5.79 -11.15
N TYR A 42 1.70 -5.32 -11.43
CA TYR A 42 2.77 -6.09 -12.07
C TYR A 42 3.15 -7.41 -11.36
N LYS A 43 2.79 -7.60 -10.08
CA LYS A 43 3.09 -8.84 -9.33
C LYS A 43 2.07 -9.95 -9.55
N LEU A 44 0.89 -9.64 -10.08
CA LEU A 44 -0.15 -10.65 -10.33
C LEU A 44 -0.15 -11.05 -11.80
N ALA A 45 -0.03 -12.35 -12.05
CA ALA A 45 -0.15 -12.89 -13.39
C ALA A 45 -1.59 -12.76 -13.88
N ILE A 46 -1.77 -12.27 -15.11
CA ILE A 46 -3.10 -12.20 -15.73
C ILE A 46 -3.43 -13.55 -16.36
N PRO A 47 -4.52 -14.21 -15.96
CA PRO A 47 -4.87 -15.51 -16.50
C PRO A 47 -5.24 -15.43 -17.99
N PRO A 48 -5.01 -16.50 -18.77
CA PRO A 48 -5.57 -16.62 -20.11
C PRO A 48 -7.12 -16.50 -20.10
N LYS A 49 -7.70 -15.85 -21.12
CA LYS A 49 -9.15 -15.56 -21.23
C LYS A 49 -10.05 -16.79 -21.01
N ARG A 50 -9.60 -17.97 -21.46
CA ARG A 50 -10.31 -19.25 -21.30
C ARG A 50 -10.48 -19.71 -19.85
N HIS A 51 -9.60 -19.30 -18.93
CA HIS A 51 -9.59 -19.78 -17.55
C HIS A 51 -10.55 -18.99 -16.66
N LYS A 52 -11.86 -19.22 -16.82
CA LYS A 52 -12.94 -18.51 -16.11
C LYS A 52 -12.73 -18.47 -14.58
N TYR A 53 -12.33 -19.59 -13.99
CA TYR A 53 -12.12 -19.70 -12.55
C TYR A 53 -10.95 -18.82 -12.07
N ALA A 54 -9.81 -18.85 -12.77
CA ALA A 54 -8.66 -18.03 -12.45
C ALA A 54 -8.97 -16.52 -12.55
N TRP A 55 -9.81 -16.12 -13.51
CA TRP A 55 -10.30 -14.73 -13.61
C TRP A 55 -11.17 -14.31 -12.43
N ARG A 56 -12.06 -15.20 -11.95
CA ARG A 56 -12.86 -14.95 -10.74
C ARG A 56 -11.98 -14.84 -9.50
N GLN A 57 -10.97 -15.70 -9.36
CA GLN A 57 -10.01 -15.62 -8.27
C GLN A 57 -9.23 -14.30 -8.31
N LEU A 58 -8.73 -13.89 -9.49
CA LEU A 58 -8.05 -12.60 -9.64
C LEU A 58 -8.98 -11.43 -9.26
N GLN A 59 -10.25 -11.47 -9.68
CA GLN A 59 -11.23 -10.45 -9.31
C GLN A 59 -11.42 -10.36 -7.80
N ALA A 60 -11.58 -11.51 -7.12
CA ALA A 60 -11.73 -11.57 -5.67
C ALA A 60 -10.51 -11.01 -4.94
N VAL A 61 -9.30 -11.39 -5.36
CA VAL A 61 -8.04 -10.85 -4.82
C VAL A 61 -7.97 -9.33 -4.99
N MET A 62 -8.33 -8.81 -6.17
CA MET A 62 -8.31 -7.36 -6.43
C MET A 62 -9.37 -6.61 -5.63
N GLN A 63 -10.55 -7.20 -5.40
CA GLN A 63 -11.59 -6.63 -4.54
C GLN A 63 -11.13 -6.57 -3.08
N GLN A 64 -10.59 -7.68 -2.56
CA GLN A 64 -10.04 -7.74 -1.22
C GLN A 64 -8.91 -6.71 -1.02
N TYR A 65 -7.95 -6.64 -1.95
CA TYR A 65 -6.87 -5.66 -1.90
C TYR A 65 -7.38 -4.22 -1.86
N ARG A 66 -8.42 -3.88 -2.63
CA ARG A 66 -9.04 -2.55 -2.62
C ARG A 66 -9.72 -2.25 -1.28
N GLN A 67 -10.41 -3.23 -0.71
CA GLN A 67 -11.06 -3.10 0.60
C GLN A 67 -10.02 -2.89 1.71
N GLU A 68 -8.97 -3.72 1.74
CA GLU A 68 -7.86 -3.59 2.69
C GLU A 68 -7.18 -2.22 2.56
N ARG A 69 -6.88 -1.81 1.33
CA ARG A 69 -6.28 -0.50 1.06
C ARG A 69 -7.17 0.64 1.56
N ARG A 70 -8.47 0.58 1.26
CA ARG A 70 -9.43 1.59 1.70
C ARG A 70 -9.48 1.64 3.23
N ALA A 71 -9.70 0.51 3.90
CA ALA A 71 -9.75 0.43 5.35
C ALA A 71 -8.46 0.95 6.01
N PHE A 72 -7.29 0.61 5.44
CA PHE A 72 -6.01 1.10 5.94
C PHE A 72 -5.89 2.62 5.84
N PHE A 73 -6.18 3.22 4.67
CA PHE A 73 -6.08 4.68 4.52
C PHE A 73 -7.19 5.44 5.24
N ASP A 74 -8.38 4.85 5.39
CA ASP A 74 -9.48 5.37 6.22
C ASP A 74 -9.05 5.45 7.71
N SER A 75 -8.12 4.58 8.16
CA SER A 75 -7.52 4.64 9.51
C SER A 75 -6.52 5.79 9.72
N ARG A 76 -6.37 6.68 8.72
CA ARG A 76 -5.51 7.88 8.75
C ARG A 76 -4.06 7.59 9.17
N PRO A 77 -3.34 6.72 8.44
CA PRO A 77 -2.01 6.26 8.84
C PRO A 77 -0.99 7.41 8.95
N TYR A 78 -1.13 8.47 8.16
CA TYR A 78 -0.24 9.64 8.22
C TYR A 78 -0.42 10.46 9.50
N GLU A 79 -1.65 10.57 10.03
CA GLU A 79 -1.89 11.23 11.33
C GLU A 79 -1.27 10.40 12.47
N ARG A 80 -1.40 9.07 12.39
CA ARG A 80 -0.76 8.15 13.34
C ARG A 80 0.77 8.25 13.30
N LEU A 81 1.37 8.37 12.12
CA LEU A 81 2.81 8.61 11.98
C LEU A 81 3.23 9.91 12.63
N ALA A 82 2.54 11.02 12.36
CA ALA A 82 2.83 12.31 12.97
C ALA A 82 2.74 12.26 14.51
N ALA A 83 1.75 11.54 15.05
CA ALA A 83 1.62 11.32 16.49
C ALA A 83 2.80 10.51 17.06
N LEU A 84 3.25 9.45 16.37
CA LEU A 84 4.42 8.66 16.77
C LEU A 84 5.72 9.47 16.72
N GLU A 85 5.90 10.31 15.70
CA GLU A 85 7.05 11.23 15.61
C GLU A 85 7.06 12.25 16.76
N HIS A 86 5.89 12.73 17.17
CA HIS A 86 5.77 13.57 18.35
C HIS A 86 6.15 12.81 19.63
N GLN A 87 5.62 11.60 19.83
CA GLN A 87 5.97 10.75 20.99
C GLN A 87 7.47 10.44 21.05
N PHE A 88 8.08 10.11 19.91
CA PHE A 88 9.52 9.89 19.80
C PHE A 88 10.31 11.11 20.31
N ARG A 89 9.94 12.33 19.88
CA ARG A 89 10.61 13.57 20.35
C ARG A 89 10.48 13.77 21.86
N VAL A 90 9.30 13.50 22.42
CA VAL A 90 9.06 13.58 23.87
C VAL A 90 9.94 12.58 24.63
N TRP A 91 9.95 11.31 24.22
CA TRP A 91 10.74 10.29 24.89
C TRP A 91 12.24 10.50 24.73
N ASN A 92 12.68 10.98 23.57
CA ASN A 92 14.08 11.32 23.34
C ASN A 92 14.54 12.48 24.23
N THR A 93 13.67 13.47 24.45
CA THR A 93 13.94 14.56 25.40
C THR A 93 14.04 14.02 26.84
N LYS A 94 13.13 13.13 27.25
CA LYS A 94 13.17 12.49 28.57
C LYS A 94 14.41 11.62 28.76
N LEU A 95 14.86 10.92 27.72
CA LEU A 95 16.10 10.14 27.73
C LEU A 95 17.31 11.03 27.97
N ASN A 96 17.38 12.20 27.34
CA ASN A 96 18.47 13.17 27.53
C ASN A 96 18.50 13.75 28.96
N CYS A 97 17.35 13.87 29.61
CA CYS A 97 17.25 14.36 31.00
C CYS A 97 17.29 13.23 32.05
N ALA A 98 17.47 11.97 31.65
CA ALA A 98 17.39 10.83 32.57
C ALA A 98 18.60 10.78 33.51
N GLN A 99 18.31 10.71 34.82
CA GLN A 99 19.33 10.74 35.87
C GLN A 99 19.78 9.34 36.30
N THR A 100 18.92 8.32 36.10
CA THR A 100 19.22 6.94 36.48
C THR A 100 19.23 6.00 35.28
N GLU A 101 20.00 4.92 35.39
CA GLU A 101 20.08 3.89 34.35
C GLU A 101 18.73 3.19 34.14
N ASN A 102 17.95 2.99 35.21
CA ASN A 102 16.60 2.43 35.12
C ASN A 102 15.66 3.32 34.29
N GLN A 103 15.73 4.65 34.47
CA GLN A 103 14.97 5.60 33.64
C GLN A 103 15.42 5.56 32.18
N ARG A 104 16.73 5.53 31.92
CA ARG A 104 17.26 5.43 30.55
C ARG A 104 16.76 4.17 29.84
N ASN A 105 16.82 3.02 30.52
CA ASN A 105 16.34 1.75 29.98
C ASN A 105 14.82 1.71 29.78
N ALA A 106 14.05 2.39 30.63
CA ALA A 106 12.61 2.55 30.40
C ALA A 106 12.33 3.41 29.15
N PHE A 107 12.97 4.57 29.01
CA PHE A 107 12.75 5.47 27.87
C PHE A 107 13.26 4.88 26.54
N ARG A 108 14.39 4.18 26.55
CA ARG A 108 14.88 3.43 25.36
C ARG A 108 13.83 2.45 24.86
N ARG A 109 13.21 1.67 25.75
CA ARG A 109 12.14 0.74 25.37
C ARG A 109 10.94 1.43 24.74
N GLU A 110 10.53 2.60 25.24
CA GLU A 110 9.44 3.37 24.63
C GLU A 110 9.84 3.94 23.25
N ILE A 111 11.07 4.40 23.10
CA ILE A 111 11.63 4.84 21.81
C ILE A 111 11.61 3.68 20.80
N ASP A 112 12.10 2.51 21.20
CA ASP A 112 12.14 1.33 20.34
C ASP A 112 10.73 0.92 19.88
N ARG A 113 9.74 0.96 20.78
CA ARG A 113 8.33 0.72 20.42
C ARG A 113 7.80 1.75 19.43
N CYS A 114 8.11 3.03 19.62
CA CYS A 114 7.69 4.08 18.69
C CYS A 114 8.30 3.86 17.30
N LEU A 115 9.60 3.56 17.23
CA LEU A 115 10.31 3.28 15.98
C LEU A 115 9.75 2.05 15.28
N GLN A 116 9.46 0.98 16.03
CA GLN A 116 8.84 -0.23 15.47
C GLN A 116 7.45 0.07 14.89
N ALA A 117 6.62 0.83 15.62
CA ALA A 117 5.28 1.21 15.14
C ALA A 117 5.35 2.07 13.87
N VAL A 118 6.32 3.00 13.79
CA VAL A 118 6.58 3.79 12.57
C VAL A 118 6.98 2.87 11.41
N ALA A 119 7.90 1.93 11.65
CA ALA A 119 8.35 0.99 10.63
C ALA A 119 7.20 0.12 10.10
N ASP A 120 6.31 -0.35 10.98
CA ASP A 120 5.15 -1.17 10.62
C ASP A 120 4.15 -0.39 9.75
N ILE A 121 3.83 0.85 10.14
CA ILE A 121 2.95 1.71 9.33
C ILE A 121 3.60 2.03 7.98
N GLN A 122 4.89 2.36 7.96
CA GLN A 122 5.62 2.65 6.73
C GLN A 122 5.70 1.43 5.82
N LYS A 123 5.82 0.22 6.38
CA LYS A 123 5.78 -1.04 5.64
C LYS A 123 4.42 -1.26 4.98
N GLU A 124 3.31 -1.02 5.67
CA GLU A 124 1.97 -1.14 5.08
C GLU A 124 1.70 -0.03 4.05
N ILE A 125 2.11 1.22 4.31
CA ILE A 125 2.11 2.30 3.31
C ILE A 125 2.88 1.84 2.07
N ASN A 126 4.09 1.30 2.22
CA ASN A 126 4.90 0.77 1.12
C ASN A 126 4.32 -0.50 0.52
N ARG A 127 3.47 -1.28 1.20
CA ARG A 127 2.75 -2.42 0.60
C ARG A 127 1.69 -1.92 -0.37
N PHE A 128 1.00 -0.83 -0.03
CA PHE A 128 -0.01 -0.22 -0.90
C PHE A 128 0.61 0.69 -1.98
N HIS A 129 1.71 1.39 -1.68
CA HIS A 129 2.47 2.24 -2.60
C HIS A 129 3.56 1.50 -3.37
N GLY A 130 4.05 0.36 -2.91
CA GLY A 130 5.03 -0.50 -3.60
C GLY A 130 4.41 -1.34 -4.73
N PHE A 131 3.18 -0.98 -5.12
CA PHE A 131 2.64 -1.20 -6.46
C PHE A 131 2.91 -0.04 -7.43
N THR A 132 3.59 0.99 -6.96
CA THR A 132 4.35 1.96 -7.75
C THR A 132 5.84 1.70 -7.49
N VAL A 133 6.54 1.42 -8.59
CA VAL A 133 7.91 0.91 -8.68
C VAL A 133 8.93 1.90 -8.11
N ARG A 134 9.92 1.40 -7.36
CA ARG A 134 11.29 1.91 -7.41
C ARG A 134 12.14 0.88 -8.14
#